data_AF-A0A7X0TA17-F1
#
_entry.id   AF-A0A7X0TA17-F1
#
_cell.length_a   1.000
_cell.length_b   1.000
_cell.length_c   1.000
_cell.angle_alpha   90.00
_cell.angle_beta   90.00
_cell.angle_gamma   90.00
#
_symmetry.space_group_name_H-M   'P 1'
#
loop_
_entity.id
_entity.type
_entity.pdbx_description
1 polymer ?
#
loop_
_entity_poly.entity_id
_entity_poly.type
_entity_poly.pdbx_seq_one_letter_code
_entity_poly.pdbx_strand_id
1 'polypeptide(L)' 'MQYEVHWEHKQTKEYNIHDKYATFEEALQSIYDWWELNEYKPHYVRYWTRKGRTIVDYGSHYMFYYIYEIRGAK' A
#
# COMPACT_ATOMS: atom_id res chain seq x y z
N MET A 1 -13.95 10.50 -2.29
CA MET A 1 -13.30 9.17 -2.37
C MET A 1 -12.29 9.11 -1.26
N GLN A 2 -12.09 7.95 -0.64
CA GLN A 2 -11.06 7.75 0.38
C GLN A 2 -10.20 6.57 -0.07
N TYR A 3 -8.94 6.54 0.34
CA TYR A 3 -8.01 5.46 0.01
C TYR A 3 -7.56 4.78 1.29
N GLU A 4 -7.41 3.46 1.28
CA GLU A 4 -6.92 2.72 2.45
C GLU A 4 -5.69 1.90 2.07
N VAL A 5 -4.65 2.02 2.88
CA VAL A 5 -3.38 1.32 2.70
C VAL A 5 -3.39 0.05 3.53
N HIS A 6 -3.07 -1.05 2.88
CA HIS A 6 -2.93 -2.36 3.50
C HIS A 6 -1.56 -2.93 3.17
N TRP A 7 -1.06 -3.79 4.02
CA TRP A 7 0.16 -4.56 3.81
C TRP A 7 -0.14 -6.05 4.03
N GLU A 8 0.38 -6.90 3.17
CA GLU A 8 0.18 -8.35 3.23
C GLU A 8 1.51 -9.08 3.09
N HIS A 9 1.72 -10.08 3.94
CA HIS A 9 2.76 -11.09 3.77
C HIS A 9 2.13 -12.42 3.33
N LYS A 10 2.22 -12.74 2.03
CA LYS A 10 1.52 -13.90 1.43
C LYS A 10 1.94 -15.25 2.00
N GLN A 11 3.20 -15.41 2.39
CA GLN A 11 3.70 -16.68 2.94
C GLN A 11 3.13 -16.99 4.33
N THR A 12 3.10 -16.00 5.23
CA THR A 12 2.61 -16.15 6.61
C THR A 12 1.11 -15.89 6.73
N LYS A 13 0.49 -15.31 5.69
CA LYS A 13 -0.90 -14.81 5.65
C LYS A 13 -1.15 -13.65 6.63
N GLU A 14 -0.10 -12.95 7.04
CA GLU A 14 -0.23 -11.73 7.81
C GLU A 14 -0.85 -10.62 6.94
N TYR A 15 -1.78 -9.87 7.51
CA TYR A 15 -2.51 -8.82 6.84
C TYR A 15 -2.76 -7.66 7.81
N ASN A 16 -2.27 -6.47 7.46
CA ASN A 16 -2.36 -5.29 8.30
C ASN A 16 -3.02 -4.14 7.53
N ILE A 17 -3.95 -3.45 8.18
CA ILE A 17 -4.52 -2.19 7.68
C ILE A 17 -3.70 -1.07 8.31
N HIS A 18 -3.09 -0.22 7.49
CA HIS A 18 -2.23 0.86 7.97
C HIS A 18 -3.07 2.09 8.34
N ASP A 19 -3.67 2.75 7.35
CA ASP A 19 -4.51 3.93 7.59
C ASP A 19 -5.34 4.29 6.33
N LYS A 20 -6.15 5.34 6.46
CA LYS A 20 -6.98 5.92 5.41
C LYS A 20 -6.56 7.35 5.06
N TYR A 21 -6.61 7.68 3.78
CA TYR A 21 -6.14 8.94 3.21
C TYR A 21 -7.17 9.56 2.28
N ALA A 22 -7.14 10.89 2.13
CA ALA A 22 -8.10 11.60 1.28
C ALA A 22 -7.76 11.44 -0.20
N THR A 23 -6.47 11.29 -0.52
CA THR A 23 -5.97 11.16 -1.90
C THR A 23 -5.13 9.89 -2.10
N PHE A 24 -4.96 9.50 -3.37
CA PHE A 24 -4.12 8.36 -3.73
C PHE A 24 -2.64 8.69 -3.46
N GLU A 25 -2.24 9.93 -3.74
CA GLU A 25 -0.90 10.45 -3.54
C GLU A 25 -0.49 10.40 -2.07
N GLU A 26 -1.38 10.79 -1.14
CA GLU A 26 -1.15 10.66 0.30
C GLU A 26 -1.01 9.20 0.73
N ALA A 27 -1.87 8.30 0.22
CA ALA A 27 -1.80 6.87 0.51
C ALA A 27 -0.51 6.23 0.00
N LEU A 28 -0.02 6.67 -1.16
CA LEU A 28 1.23 6.19 -1.71
C LEU A 28 2.43 6.79 -0.95
N GLN A 29 2.37 8.08 -0.60
CA GLN A 29 3.42 8.76 0.15
C GLN A 29 3.62 8.14 1.53
N SER A 30 2.55 7.75 2.22
CA SER A 30 2.66 7.14 3.55
C SER A 30 3.44 5.82 3.58
N ILE A 31 3.47 5.08 2.46
CA ILE A 31 4.31 3.88 2.31
C ILE A 31 5.79 4.28 2.26
N TYR A 32 6.13 5.32 1.49
CA TYR A 32 7.49 5.85 1.43
C TYR A 32 7.94 6.43 2.76
N ASP A 33 7.07 7.18 3.44
CA ASP A 33 7.35 7.75 4.76
C ASP A 33 7.60 6.65 5.80
N TRP A 34 6.84 5.55 5.74
CA TRP A 34 7.05 4.40 6.60
C TRP A 34 8.41 3.74 6.33
N TRP A 35 8.80 3.60 5.06
CA TRP A 35 10.14 3.10 4.72
C TRP A 35 11.25 4.02 5.22
N GLU A 36 11.12 5.34 5.04
CA GLU A 36 12.09 6.32 5.52
C GLU A 36 12.23 6.27 7.05
N LEU A 37 11.11 6.25 7.78
CA LEU A 37 11.09 6.17 9.25
C LEU A 37 11.76 4.89 9.79
N ASN A 38 11.72 3.80 9.01
CA ASN A 38 12.30 2.51 9.38
C ASN A 38 13.66 2.25 8.70
N GLU A 39 14.29 3.29 8.11
CA GLU A 39 15.57 3.20 7.39
C GLU A 39 15.60 2.11 6.33
N TYR A 40 14.43 1.79 5.76
CA TYR A 40 14.26 0.74 4.76
C TYR A 40 14.40 1.31 3.36
N LYS A 41 15.24 0.68 2.54
CA LYS A 41 15.41 1.02 1.13
C LYS A 41 14.93 -0.13 0.24
N PRO A 42 13.80 0.02 -0.48
CA PRO A 42 13.33 -1.01 -1.39
C PRO A 42 14.29 -1.20 -2.58
N HIS A 43 14.37 -2.41 -3.12
CA HIS A 43 15.22 -2.71 -4.28
C HIS A 43 14.73 -2.01 -5.55
N TYR A 44 13.42 -1.98 -5.73
CA TYR A 44 12.71 -1.23 -6.76
C TYR A 44 11.32 -0.89 -6.24
N VAL A 45 10.63 0.03 -6.90
CA VAL A 45 9.21 0.26 -6.64
C VAL A 45 8.46 0.25 -7.97
N ARG A 46 7.41 -0.57 -8.04
CA ARG A 46 6.47 -0.64 -9.17
C ARG A 46 5.07 -0.69 -8.62
N TYR A 47 4.14 -0.01 -9.27
CA TYR A 47 2.75 -0.14 -8.93
C TYR A 47 1.87 -0.16 -10.17
N TRP A 48 0.75 -0.85 -10.06
CA TRP A 48 -0.26 -0.93 -11.10
C TRP A 48 -1.65 -1.07 -10.49
N THR A 49 -2.65 -0.54 -11.18
CA THR A 49 -4.04 -0.55 -10.72
C THR A 49 -4.84 -1.60 -11.47
N ARG A 50 -5.60 -2.42 -10.73
CA ARG A 50 -6.54 -3.40 -11.29
C ARG A 50 -7.80 -3.46 -10.44
N LYS A 51 -8.96 -3.23 -11.06
CA LYS A 51 -10.29 -3.30 -10.41
C LYS A 51 -10.41 -2.44 -9.14
N GLY A 52 -9.98 -1.18 -9.18
CA GLY A 52 -10.08 -0.25 -8.03
C GLY A 52 -9.08 -0.49 -6.89
N ARG A 53 -8.10 -1.38 -7.12
CA ARG A 53 -7.01 -1.65 -6.19
C ARG A 53 -5.67 -1.43 -6.87
N THR A 54 -4.83 -0.59 -6.28
CA THR A 54 -3.42 -0.45 -6.68
C THR A 54 -2.58 -1.40 -5.87
N ILE A 55 -1.69 -2.13 -6.53
CA ILE A 55 -0.71 -3.01 -5.91
C ILE A 55 0.63 -2.27 -5.95
N VAL A 56 1.35 -2.21 -4.83
CA VAL A 56 2.71 -1.67 -4.76
C VAL A 56 3.67 -2.82 -4.45
N ASP A 57 4.47 -3.16 -5.46
CA ASP A 57 5.56 -4.12 -5.38
C ASP A 57 6.86 -3.37 -5.15
N TYR A 58 7.52 -3.68 -4.04
CA TYR A 58 8.73 -3.02 -3.59
C TYR A 58 9.96 -3.93 -3.60
N GLY A 59 9.89 -5.04 -4.34
CA GLY A 59 10.98 -5.99 -4.50
C GLY A 59 11.05 -7.08 -3.44
N SER A 60 10.05 -7.17 -2.56
CA SER A 60 9.86 -8.33 -1.70
C SER A 60 9.12 -9.44 -2.45
N HIS A 61 9.60 -10.67 -2.34
CA HIS A 61 8.97 -11.82 -3.02
C HIS A 61 7.59 -12.18 -2.44
N TYR A 62 7.39 -11.93 -1.14
CA TYR A 62 6.16 -12.34 -0.43
C TYR A 62 5.35 -11.19 0.14
N MET A 63 5.87 -9.96 0.13
CA MET A 63 5.24 -8.82 0.82
C MET A 63 4.85 -7.75 -0.18
N PHE A 64 3.62 -7.24 -0.05
CA PHE A 64 3.05 -6.25 -0.95
C PHE A 64 2.23 -5.23 -0.17
N TYR A 65 2.20 -3.99 -0.65
CA TYR A 65 1.16 -3.05 -0.23
C TYR A 65 -0.01 -3.04 -1.22
N TYR A 66 -1.19 -2.74 -0.71
CA TYR A 66 -2.39 -2.51 -1.50
C TYR A 66 -3.02 -1.18 -1.11
N ILE A 67 -3.37 -0.37 -2.11
CA ILE A 67 -4.14 0.86 -1.93
C ILE A 67 -5.51 0.61 -2.53
N TYR A 68 -6.54 0.59 -1.68
CA TYR A 68 -7.92 0.39 -2.10
C TYR A 68 -8.63 1.73 -2.28
N GLU A 69 -9.30 1.93 -3.41
CA GLU A 69 -10.24 3.03 -3.57
C GLU A 69 -11.55 2.69 -2.84
N ILE A 70 -11.85 3.41 -1.77
CA ILE A 70 -13.08 3.29 -1.00
C ILE A 70 -14.04 4.39 -1.44
N ARG A 71 -15.14 4.00 -2.08
CA ARG A 71 -16.30 4.89 -2.21
C ARG A 71 -16.98 4.93 -0.85
N GLY A 72 -17.01 6.11 -0.23
CA GLY A 72 -17.85 6.33 0.95
C GLY A 72 -19.27 5.89 0.61
N ALA A 73 -19.84 5.01 1.42
CA ALA A 73 -21.26 4.65 1.31
C ALA A 73 -22.06 5.96 1.28
N LYS A 74 -22.85 6.15 0.23
CA LYS A 74 -23.88 7.18 0.20
C LYS A 74 -25.04 6.74 1.08
#